data_AF-A0A8H7HX98-F1
#
_entry.id   AF-A0A8H7HX98-F1
#
_cell.length_a   1.000
_cell.length_b   1.000
_cell.length_c   1.000
_cell.angle_alpha   90.00
_cell.angle_beta   90.00
_cell.angle_gamma   90.00
#
_symmetry.space_group_name_H-M   'P 1'
#
loop_
_entity.id
_entity.type
_entity.pdbx_description
1 polymer ?
#
loop_
_entity_poly.entity_id
_entity_poly.type
_entity_poly.pdbx_seq_one_letter_code
_entity_poly.pdbx_strand_id
1 'polypeptide(L)'
;MRKNITVSGDSYTAIGFDSWQPIPTDLNPMGVPYPGATWIDGANWAGYLTTQYNRSKLLTFDYAIGGNTVQGVRNQIMGDFLSTRGAGHKPHYAPWTASDSLFGGVTACFVGINDLNTHAPINPTINELFDLYETLYRVGARNFLFVSVPPIDRAPFGTDPTLGTRVDLWNTRLRRAAEAFRARRSDASVFFYDAWCGVTTRLFITPT
;
A
#
# COMPACT_ATOMS: atom_id res chain seq x y z
N MET A 1 20.24 -10.05 7.71
CA MET A 1 18.95 -10.77 7.65
C MET A 1 18.14 -10.23 6.49
N ARG A 2 17.46 -11.10 5.73
CA ARG A 2 16.55 -10.74 4.64
C ARG A 2 15.20 -10.32 5.24
N LYS A 3 14.54 -9.35 4.61
CA LYS A 3 13.23 -8.81 4.99
C LYS A 3 12.30 -8.82 3.77
N ASN A 4 10.99 -8.88 3.99
CA ASN A 4 10.00 -8.85 2.90
C ASN A 4 9.13 -7.58 2.97
N ILE A 5 8.37 -7.22 1.96
CA ILE A 5 7.29 -6.24 2.10
C ILE A 5 6.19 -6.68 1.17
N THR A 6 4.96 -6.58 1.63
CA THR A 6 3.79 -6.98 0.85
C THR A 6 2.93 -5.75 0.67
N VAL A 7 2.86 -5.22 -0.54
CA VAL A 7 2.08 -4.00 -0.78
C VAL A 7 0.87 -4.33 -1.64
N SER A 8 -0.22 -3.60 -1.40
CA SER A 8 -1.46 -3.66 -2.17
C SER A 8 -1.91 -2.22 -2.40
N GLY A 9 -2.73 -1.95 -3.40
CA GLY A 9 -3.15 -0.59 -3.70
C GLY A 9 -3.32 -0.35 -5.19
N ASP A 10 -3.07 0.89 -5.61
CA ASP A 10 -3.33 1.35 -6.95
C ASP A 10 -2.06 1.71 -7.75
N SER A 11 -2.21 2.58 -8.76
CA SER A 11 -1.15 3.03 -9.66
C SER A 11 0.00 3.74 -8.93
N TYR A 12 -0.21 4.25 -7.72
CA TYR A 12 0.81 4.96 -6.94
C TYR A 12 1.83 3.99 -6.34
N THR A 13 1.55 2.69 -6.40
CA THR A 13 2.40 1.62 -5.87
C THR A 13 2.77 0.58 -6.92
N ALA A 14 1.89 0.31 -7.89
CA ALA A 14 2.06 -0.77 -8.86
C ALA A 14 3.41 -0.76 -9.61
N ILE A 15 4.09 -1.90 -9.61
CA ILE A 15 5.28 -2.21 -10.42
C ILE A 15 5.04 -3.34 -11.44
N GLY A 16 3.83 -3.89 -11.53
CA GLY A 16 3.48 -4.96 -12.46
C GLY A 16 3.91 -6.37 -12.04
N PHE A 17 4.07 -6.61 -10.73
CA PHE A 17 4.25 -7.95 -10.18
C PHE A 17 2.90 -8.67 -10.02
N ASP A 18 2.90 -10.00 -10.18
CA ASP A 18 1.82 -10.90 -9.77
C ASP A 18 2.42 -12.27 -9.38
N SER A 19 1.72 -13.08 -8.57
CA SER A 19 2.29 -14.35 -8.07
C SER A 19 2.46 -15.45 -9.13
N TRP A 20 2.03 -15.23 -10.37
CA TRP A 20 2.18 -16.18 -11.48
C TRP A 20 3.45 -15.91 -12.31
N GLN A 21 4.07 -14.76 -12.10
CA GLN A 21 5.35 -14.35 -12.69
C GLN A 21 6.54 -14.72 -11.80
N PRO A 22 7.80 -14.45 -12.21
CA PRO A 22 8.95 -14.68 -11.36
C PRO A 22 8.80 -13.98 -10.01
N ILE A 23 8.93 -14.76 -8.94
CA ILE A 23 8.88 -14.26 -7.56
C ILE A 23 10.09 -13.39 -7.21
N PRO A 24 9.98 -12.47 -6.24
CA PRO A 24 11.11 -11.74 -5.68
C PRO A 24 12.25 -12.64 -5.20
N THR A 25 13.48 -12.27 -5.53
CA THR A 25 14.72 -12.95 -5.11
C THR A 25 15.82 -11.94 -4.77
N ASP A 26 16.92 -12.36 -4.15
CA ASP A 26 18.02 -11.44 -3.85
C ASP A 26 18.64 -10.77 -5.09
N LEU A 27 18.58 -11.42 -6.26
CA LEU A 27 19.08 -10.87 -7.52
C LEU A 27 18.05 -10.01 -8.25
N ASN A 28 16.76 -10.28 -8.02
CA ASN A 28 15.65 -9.52 -8.55
C ASN A 28 14.62 -9.27 -7.42
N PRO A 29 14.87 -8.26 -6.56
CA PRO A 29 14.14 -8.11 -5.29
C PRO A 29 12.68 -7.70 -5.44
N MET A 30 12.23 -7.38 -6.65
CA MET A 30 10.83 -7.03 -6.94
C MET A 30 10.11 -8.11 -7.78
N GLY A 31 10.80 -9.16 -8.21
CA GLY A 31 10.24 -10.16 -9.13
C GLY A 31 10.08 -9.67 -10.59
N VAL A 32 10.26 -8.37 -10.84
CA VAL A 32 10.17 -7.73 -12.16
C VAL A 32 11.45 -6.93 -12.48
N PRO A 33 11.86 -6.79 -13.75
CA PRO A 33 12.99 -5.94 -14.12
C PRO A 33 12.80 -4.51 -13.60
N TYR A 34 13.78 -3.97 -12.87
CA TYR A 34 13.72 -2.62 -12.33
C TYR A 34 13.58 -1.57 -13.45
N PRO A 35 12.69 -0.56 -13.33
CA PRO A 35 11.87 -0.19 -12.16
C PRO A 35 10.52 -0.92 -12.03
N GLY A 36 10.21 -1.85 -12.91
CA GLY A 36 8.89 -2.44 -13.10
C GLY A 36 8.04 -1.67 -14.11
N ALA A 37 6.79 -2.09 -14.28
CA ALA A 37 5.78 -1.37 -15.04
C ALA A 37 5.06 -0.37 -14.12
N THR A 38 5.59 0.85 -14.02
CA THR A 38 5.07 1.92 -13.16
C THR A 38 4.20 2.92 -13.94
N TRP A 39 3.50 3.78 -13.20
CA TRP A 39 2.65 4.86 -13.76
C TRP A 39 3.32 6.24 -13.78
N ILE A 40 4.64 6.25 -13.66
CA ILE A 40 5.50 7.43 -13.65
C ILE A 40 6.75 7.14 -14.49
N ASP A 41 7.52 8.18 -14.83
CA ASP A 41 8.80 8.00 -15.52
C ASP A 41 9.88 7.53 -14.54
N GLY A 42 9.91 6.21 -14.27
CA GLY A 42 10.89 5.56 -13.41
C GLY A 42 10.31 4.81 -12.21
N ALA A 43 11.11 4.65 -11.15
CA ALA A 43 10.72 3.90 -9.96
C ALA A 43 9.80 4.70 -9.06
N ASN A 44 8.76 4.05 -8.52
CA ASN A 44 7.91 4.61 -7.48
C ASN A 44 8.52 4.39 -6.08
N TRP A 45 7.77 4.76 -5.04
CA TRP A 45 8.22 4.66 -3.65
C TRP A 45 8.58 3.22 -3.25
N ALA A 46 7.85 2.21 -3.76
CA ALA A 46 8.14 0.81 -3.48
C ALA A 46 9.46 0.39 -4.12
N GLY A 47 9.71 0.79 -5.37
CA GLY A 47 10.99 0.57 -6.05
C GLY A 47 12.16 1.18 -5.29
N TYR A 48 12.06 2.46 -4.92
CA TYR A 48 13.10 3.17 -4.16
C TYR A 48 13.34 2.57 -2.77
N LEU A 49 12.29 2.18 -2.05
CA LEU A 49 12.41 1.50 -0.77
C LEU A 49 13.16 0.17 -0.92
N THR A 50 12.84 -0.58 -1.98
CA THR A 50 13.42 -1.89 -2.27
C THR A 50 14.90 -1.84 -2.64
N THR A 51 15.32 -0.83 -3.41
CA THR A 51 16.67 -0.82 -4.00
C THR A 51 17.61 0.22 -3.41
N GLN A 52 17.12 1.30 -2.79
CA GLN A 52 17.96 2.42 -2.35
C GLN A 52 17.81 2.76 -0.87
N TYR A 53 16.59 2.79 -0.34
CA TYR A 53 16.32 3.28 1.02
C TYR A 53 16.11 2.18 2.07
N ASN A 54 16.67 1.00 1.84
CA ASN A 54 16.69 -0.10 2.81
C ASN A 54 18.06 -0.23 3.50
N ARG A 55 18.04 -0.68 4.76
CA ARG A 55 19.27 -0.98 5.53
C ARG A 55 19.67 -2.46 5.49
N SER A 56 18.87 -3.29 4.82
CA SER A 56 19.05 -4.73 4.70
C SER A 56 18.31 -5.21 3.47
N LYS A 57 18.77 -6.30 2.84
CA LYS A 57 18.09 -6.95 1.71
C LYS A 57 16.59 -7.03 1.93
N LEU A 58 15.83 -6.40 1.04
CA LEU A 58 14.38 -6.30 1.07
C LEU A 58 13.82 -6.95 -0.21
N LEU A 59 12.90 -7.89 -0.05
CA LEU A 59 12.10 -8.42 -1.15
C LEU A 59 10.72 -7.78 -1.14
N THR A 60 10.24 -7.33 -2.29
CA THR A 60 8.97 -6.63 -2.43
C THR A 60 8.00 -7.45 -3.25
N PHE A 61 6.94 -7.90 -2.59
CA PHE A 61 5.78 -8.56 -3.16
C PHE A 61 4.70 -7.50 -3.37
N ASP A 62 4.70 -6.89 -4.56
CA ASP A 62 3.80 -5.79 -4.89
C ASP A 62 2.58 -6.26 -5.68
N TYR A 63 1.48 -6.43 -4.96
CA TYR A 63 0.20 -6.83 -5.53
C TYR A 63 -0.63 -5.64 -6.04
N ALA A 64 -0.11 -4.40 -6.00
CA ALA A 64 -0.85 -3.23 -6.44
C ALA A 64 -1.07 -3.24 -7.96
N ILE A 65 -2.25 -2.76 -8.36
CA ILE A 65 -2.69 -2.73 -9.77
C ILE A 65 -3.26 -1.34 -10.04
N GLY A 66 -2.80 -0.71 -11.12
CA GLY A 66 -3.29 0.59 -11.54
C GLY A 66 -4.81 0.66 -11.67
N GLY A 67 -5.40 1.74 -11.16
CA GLY A 67 -6.84 1.98 -11.23
C GLY A 67 -7.69 1.25 -10.18
N ASN A 68 -7.10 0.39 -9.34
CA ASN A 68 -7.87 -0.33 -8.33
C ASN A 68 -8.44 0.58 -7.23
N THR A 69 -9.69 0.30 -6.88
CA THR A 69 -10.38 0.78 -5.67
C THR A 69 -10.13 -0.19 -4.51
N VAL A 70 -10.74 0.04 -3.33
CA VAL A 70 -10.70 -0.94 -2.23
C VAL A 70 -11.26 -2.31 -2.65
N GLN A 71 -12.25 -2.35 -3.54
CA GLN A 71 -12.75 -3.61 -4.13
C GLN A 71 -11.67 -4.32 -4.96
N GLY A 72 -10.83 -3.57 -5.68
CA GLY A 72 -9.67 -4.13 -6.36
C GLY A 72 -8.63 -4.68 -5.38
N VAL A 73 -8.39 -3.97 -4.27
CA VAL A 73 -7.49 -4.43 -3.18
C VAL A 73 -7.99 -5.73 -2.55
N ARG A 74 -9.30 -5.93 -2.44
CA ARG A 74 -9.87 -7.22 -2.05
C ARG A 74 -9.39 -8.36 -2.95
N ASN A 75 -9.39 -8.16 -4.26
CA ASN A 75 -8.90 -9.16 -5.22
C ASN A 75 -7.39 -9.37 -5.11
N GLN A 76 -6.61 -8.33 -4.87
CA GLN A 76 -5.16 -8.44 -4.63
C GLN A 76 -4.86 -9.28 -3.38
N ILE A 77 -5.60 -9.05 -2.29
CA ILE A 77 -5.41 -9.79 -1.04
C ILE A 77 -5.93 -11.22 -1.15
N MET A 78 -7.18 -11.40 -1.57
CA MET A 78 -7.86 -12.69 -1.54
C MET A 78 -7.48 -13.57 -2.73
N GLY A 79 -7.27 -12.97 -3.90
CA GLY A 79 -7.06 -13.67 -5.17
C GLY A 79 -5.58 -13.85 -5.55
N ASP A 80 -4.68 -13.03 -5.01
CA ASP A 80 -3.26 -13.12 -5.33
C ASP A 80 -2.40 -13.40 -4.08
N PHE A 81 -2.36 -12.50 -3.10
CA PHE A 81 -1.57 -12.69 -1.88
C PHE A 81 -1.94 -13.97 -1.10
N LEU A 82 -3.23 -14.26 -0.92
CA LEU A 82 -3.74 -15.49 -0.29
C LEU A 82 -3.98 -16.61 -1.31
N SER A 83 -3.48 -16.52 -2.54
CA SER A 83 -3.56 -17.62 -3.48
C SER A 83 -2.60 -18.77 -3.10
N THR A 84 -2.67 -19.88 -3.83
CA THR A 84 -1.71 -20.99 -3.70
C THR A 84 -0.28 -20.61 -4.13
N ARG A 85 -0.14 -19.53 -4.89
CA ARG A 85 1.16 -18.99 -5.32
C ARG A 85 1.55 -17.72 -4.60
N GLY A 86 0.70 -17.16 -3.75
CA GLY A 86 0.96 -15.91 -3.04
C GLY A 86 1.78 -16.06 -1.76
N ALA A 87 2.34 -14.93 -1.31
CA ALA A 87 3.16 -14.88 -0.11
C ALA A 87 2.37 -15.11 1.19
N GLY A 88 1.04 -15.02 1.18
CA GLY A 88 0.21 -15.03 2.38
C GLY A 88 0.19 -16.37 3.13
N HIS A 89 0.46 -17.47 2.44
CA HIS A 89 0.62 -18.80 3.03
C HIS A 89 2.05 -19.10 3.51
N LYS A 90 2.93 -18.09 3.52
CA LYS A 90 4.34 -18.20 3.97
C LYS A 90 5.10 -19.34 3.28
N PRO A 91 5.06 -19.43 1.93
CA PRO A 91 5.79 -20.47 1.21
C PRO A 91 7.31 -20.33 1.44
N HIS A 92 8.06 -21.40 1.16
CA HIS A 92 9.52 -21.43 1.38
C HIS A 92 10.27 -20.26 0.73
N TYR A 93 9.76 -19.70 -0.37
CA TYR A 93 10.38 -18.57 -1.05
C TYR A 93 10.07 -17.21 -0.40
N ALA A 94 9.01 -17.12 0.40
CA ALA A 94 8.58 -15.92 1.13
C ALA A 94 8.26 -16.27 2.60
N PRO A 95 9.23 -16.77 3.38
CA PRO A 95 9.02 -17.02 4.80
C PRO A 95 8.92 -15.68 5.52
N TRP A 96 7.90 -15.49 6.34
CA TRP A 96 7.76 -14.29 7.16
C TRP A 96 7.10 -14.59 8.50
N THR A 97 7.49 -13.82 9.51
CA THR A 97 6.96 -13.87 10.87
C THR A 97 6.47 -12.49 11.32
N ALA A 98 5.75 -12.45 12.44
CA ALA A 98 5.33 -11.21 13.09
C ALA A 98 6.52 -10.30 13.48
N SER A 99 7.66 -10.88 13.86
CA SER A 99 8.87 -10.15 14.28
C SER A 99 9.75 -9.72 13.10
N ASP A 100 9.75 -10.48 12.01
CA ASP A 100 10.43 -10.07 10.78
C ASP A 100 9.69 -8.95 10.06
N SER A 101 8.42 -8.71 10.40
CA SER A 101 7.60 -7.73 9.69
C SER A 101 7.82 -6.27 10.07
N LEU A 102 8.66 -5.96 11.06
CA LEU A 102 8.87 -4.59 11.54
C LEU A 102 9.74 -3.70 10.62
N PHE A 103 10.39 -4.28 9.61
CA PHE A 103 10.86 -3.61 8.38
C PHE A 103 10.82 -4.62 7.21
N GLY A 104 9.95 -5.62 7.32
CA GLY A 104 10.08 -6.90 6.64
C GLY A 104 8.76 -7.66 6.42
N GLY A 105 7.66 -6.90 6.41
CA GLY A 105 6.33 -7.34 6.01
C GLY A 105 5.34 -6.23 6.35
N VAL A 106 5.57 -5.02 5.83
CA VAL A 106 4.58 -3.95 5.92
C VAL A 106 3.50 -4.29 4.91
N THR A 107 2.26 -4.49 5.36
CA THR A 107 1.12 -4.28 4.46
C THR A 107 0.93 -2.79 4.31
N ALA A 108 1.52 -2.22 3.26
CA ALA A 108 1.20 -0.87 2.85
C ALA A 108 0.00 -0.95 1.93
N CYS A 109 -1.05 -0.19 2.25
CA CYS A 109 -2.10 0.09 1.28
C CYS A 109 -2.10 1.58 0.98
N PHE A 110 -1.83 1.89 -0.29
CA PHE A 110 -2.04 3.21 -0.86
C PHE A 110 -3.20 3.08 -1.85
N VAL A 111 -4.39 3.45 -1.40
CA VAL A 111 -5.66 3.33 -2.13
C VAL A 111 -6.62 4.44 -1.67
N GLY A 112 -7.65 4.69 -2.47
CA GLY A 112 -8.70 5.67 -2.19
C GLY A 112 -8.83 6.73 -3.27
N ILE A 113 -7.80 6.92 -4.10
CA ILE A 113 -7.83 7.87 -5.21
C ILE A 113 -8.91 7.47 -6.23
N ASN A 114 -8.94 6.19 -6.60
CA ASN A 114 -9.93 5.65 -7.53
C ASN A 114 -11.33 5.56 -6.90
N ASP A 115 -11.43 5.27 -5.60
CA ASP A 115 -12.70 5.27 -4.85
C ASP A 115 -13.30 6.68 -4.82
N LEU A 116 -12.47 7.69 -4.61
CA LEU A 116 -12.87 9.08 -4.67
C LEU A 116 -13.30 9.48 -6.09
N ASN A 117 -12.54 9.10 -7.11
CA ASN A 117 -12.83 9.39 -8.51
C ASN A 117 -14.12 8.71 -9.03
N THR A 118 -14.50 7.56 -8.45
CA THR A 118 -15.73 6.82 -8.79
C THR A 118 -16.91 7.14 -7.86
N HIS A 119 -16.77 8.16 -7.00
CA HIS A 119 -17.80 8.59 -6.05
C HIS A 119 -18.27 7.50 -5.07
N ALA A 120 -17.37 6.57 -4.71
CA ALA A 120 -17.67 5.52 -3.75
C ALA A 120 -18.03 6.08 -2.36
N PRO A 121 -18.94 5.42 -1.62
CA PRO A 121 -19.34 5.85 -0.29
C PRO A 121 -18.20 5.64 0.73
N ILE A 122 -17.65 6.73 1.24
CA ILE A 122 -16.40 6.72 2.04
C ILE A 122 -16.48 5.78 3.26
N ASN A 123 -17.53 5.86 4.09
CA ASN A 123 -17.58 5.07 5.33
C ASN A 123 -17.66 3.54 5.06
N PRO A 124 -18.57 3.04 4.19
CA PRO A 124 -18.56 1.63 3.79
C PRO A 124 -17.21 1.18 3.20
N THR A 125 -16.61 1.98 2.32
CA THR A 125 -15.33 1.67 1.69
C THR A 125 -14.20 1.57 2.70
N ILE A 126 -14.11 2.49 3.67
CA ILE A 126 -13.14 2.41 4.76
C ILE A 126 -13.39 1.18 5.64
N ASN A 127 -14.65 0.86 5.96
CA ASN A 127 -14.96 -0.34 6.74
C ASN A 127 -14.49 -1.62 6.03
N GLU A 128 -14.78 -1.75 4.73
CA GLU A 128 -14.31 -2.89 3.93
C GLU A 128 -12.78 -2.99 3.93
N LEU A 129 -12.08 -1.86 3.75
CA LEU A 129 -10.62 -1.85 3.81
C LEU A 129 -10.13 -2.44 5.14
N PHE A 130 -10.70 -2.02 6.27
CA PHE A 130 -10.29 -2.54 7.59
C PHE A 130 -10.70 -4.01 7.84
N ASP A 131 -11.72 -4.53 7.18
CA ASP A 131 -12.03 -5.97 7.17
C ASP A 131 -10.97 -6.78 6.41
N LEU A 132 -10.42 -6.23 5.33
CA LEU A 132 -9.28 -6.83 4.63
C LEU A 132 -8.02 -6.82 5.51
N TYR A 133 -7.75 -5.73 6.21
CA TYR A 133 -6.63 -5.66 7.17
C TYR A 133 -6.80 -6.63 8.35
N GLU A 134 -8.02 -6.84 8.82
CA GLU A 134 -8.33 -7.88 9.80
C GLU A 134 -8.03 -9.28 9.26
N THR A 135 -8.28 -9.52 7.97
CA THR A 135 -7.90 -10.79 7.30
C THR A 135 -6.38 -10.97 7.28
N LEU A 136 -5.62 -9.93 6.93
CA LEU A 136 -4.16 -9.94 6.96
C LEU A 136 -3.61 -10.17 8.38
N TYR A 137 -4.22 -9.55 9.38
CA TYR A 137 -3.89 -9.79 10.79
C TYR A 137 -4.10 -11.26 11.19
N ARG A 138 -5.22 -11.88 10.79
CA ARG A 138 -5.54 -13.28 11.10
C ARG A 138 -4.55 -14.27 10.48
N VAL A 139 -3.98 -13.97 9.31
CA VAL A 139 -2.94 -14.80 8.70
C VAL A 139 -1.55 -14.54 9.28
N GLY A 140 -1.42 -13.57 10.20
CA GLY A 140 -0.22 -13.36 11.01
C GLY A 140 0.49 -12.03 10.80
N ALA A 141 -0.03 -11.15 9.93
CA ALA A 141 0.58 -9.82 9.77
C ALA A 141 0.46 -9.02 11.07
N ARG A 142 1.52 -8.31 11.44
CA ARG A 142 1.57 -7.48 12.66
C ARG A 142 2.09 -6.07 12.43
N ASN A 143 2.40 -5.69 11.19
CA ASN A 143 2.93 -4.38 10.87
C ASN A 143 2.13 -3.81 9.69
N PHE A 144 1.40 -2.74 9.95
CA PHE A 144 0.46 -2.15 8.99
C PHE A 144 0.82 -0.70 8.72
N LEU A 145 0.93 -0.33 7.44
CA LEU A 145 1.13 1.05 7.01
C LEU A 145 -0.09 1.50 6.22
N PHE A 146 -0.70 2.59 6.68
CA PHE A 146 -1.76 3.29 5.98
C PHE A 146 -1.21 4.58 5.40
N VAL A 147 -1.47 4.83 4.12
CA VAL A 147 -1.06 6.06 3.43
C VAL A 147 -2.29 6.91 3.14
N SER A 148 -2.28 8.17 3.55
CA SER A 148 -3.37 9.10 3.23
C SER A 148 -3.42 9.39 1.73
N VAL A 149 -4.60 9.71 1.19
CA VAL A 149 -4.73 10.22 -0.18
C VAL A 149 -4.06 11.61 -0.26
N PRO A 150 -3.16 11.85 -1.24
CA PRO A 150 -2.53 13.16 -1.45
C PRO A 150 -3.56 14.19 -1.96
N PRO A 151 -3.21 15.48 -2.08
CA PRO A 151 -4.12 16.52 -2.60
C PRO A 151 -4.38 16.37 -4.10
N ILE A 152 -5.15 15.35 -4.46
CA ILE A 152 -5.53 15.03 -5.84
C ILE A 152 -6.50 16.06 -6.44
N ASP A 153 -7.15 16.87 -5.59
CA ASP A 153 -7.88 18.08 -5.99
C ASP A 153 -6.98 19.15 -6.60
N ARG A 154 -5.66 19.08 -6.37
CA ARG A 154 -4.66 19.98 -6.97
C ARG A 154 -3.94 19.39 -8.17
N ALA A 155 -4.28 18.16 -8.56
CA ALA A 155 -3.72 17.52 -9.75
C ALA A 155 -4.46 18.00 -11.02
N PRO A 156 -3.87 17.88 -12.22
CA PRO A 156 -4.54 18.28 -13.47
C PRO A 156 -5.91 17.62 -13.71
N PHE A 157 -6.13 16.42 -13.16
CA PHE A 157 -7.43 15.72 -13.25
C PHE A 157 -8.44 16.11 -12.16
N GLY A 158 -8.02 16.88 -11.14
CA GLY A 158 -8.84 17.29 -10.00
C GLY A 158 -9.83 18.42 -10.34
N THR A 159 -10.69 18.20 -11.34
CA THR A 159 -11.64 19.21 -11.82
C THR A 159 -12.95 19.25 -11.03
N ASP A 160 -13.26 18.21 -10.25
CA ASP A 160 -14.43 18.17 -9.36
C ASP A 160 -14.22 19.11 -8.16
N PRO A 161 -15.03 20.18 -8.00
CA PRO A 161 -14.86 21.15 -6.93
C PRO A 161 -15.11 20.57 -5.52
N THR A 162 -15.73 19.40 -5.43
CA THR A 162 -15.98 18.70 -4.15
C THR A 162 -14.85 17.76 -3.75
N LEU A 163 -13.89 17.51 -4.65
CA LEU A 163 -12.84 16.51 -4.45
C LEU A 163 -11.99 16.79 -3.22
N GLY A 164 -11.58 18.04 -2.99
CA GLY A 164 -10.77 18.43 -1.82
C GLY A 164 -11.45 18.06 -0.49
N THR A 165 -12.70 18.47 -0.30
CA THR A 165 -13.50 18.12 0.90
C THR A 165 -13.66 16.62 1.06
N ARG A 166 -13.81 15.87 -0.04
CA ARG A 166 -13.92 14.41 0.01
C ARG A 166 -12.60 13.73 0.36
N VAL A 167 -11.46 14.26 -0.11
CA VAL A 167 -10.13 13.79 0.28
C VAL A 167 -9.91 14.04 1.79
N ASP A 168 -10.25 15.22 2.30
CA ASP A 168 -10.16 15.53 3.73
C ASP A 168 -11.00 14.57 4.57
N LEU A 169 -12.22 14.30 4.12
CA LEU A 169 -13.12 13.35 4.78
C LEU A 169 -12.56 11.93 4.74
N TRP A 170 -12.05 11.47 3.59
CA TRP A 170 -11.41 10.16 3.45
C TRP A 170 -10.23 10.03 4.42
N ASN A 171 -9.30 10.97 4.40
CA ASN A 171 -8.10 10.96 5.23
C ASN A 171 -8.44 10.98 6.73
N THR A 172 -9.44 11.78 7.12
CA THR A 172 -9.95 11.81 8.50
C THR A 172 -10.53 10.46 8.93
N ARG A 173 -11.32 9.82 8.06
CA ARG A 173 -11.95 8.51 8.36
C ARG A 173 -10.92 7.39 8.39
N LEU A 174 -9.98 7.37 7.45
CA LEU A 174 -8.87 6.42 7.41
C LEU A 174 -8.03 6.48 8.69
N ARG A 175 -7.63 7.69 9.11
CA ARG A 175 -6.85 7.90 10.35
C ARG A 175 -7.59 7.37 11.57
N ARG A 176 -8.86 7.74 11.72
CA ARG A 176 -9.70 7.32 12.86
C ARG A 176 -9.86 5.79 12.91
N ALA A 177 -10.05 5.16 11.75
CA ALA A 177 -10.15 3.70 11.67
C ALA A 177 -8.81 3.01 11.95
N ALA A 178 -7.67 3.59 11.52
CA ALA A 178 -6.33 3.08 11.83
C ALA A 178 -6.05 3.15 13.35
N GLU A 179 -6.44 4.23 14.01
CA GLU A 179 -6.33 4.37 15.48
C GLU A 179 -7.20 3.35 16.21
N ALA A 180 -8.42 3.11 15.74
CA ALA A 180 -9.30 2.09 16.30
C ALA A 180 -8.74 0.67 16.10
N PHE A 181 -8.17 0.38 14.93
CA PHE A 181 -7.52 -0.89 14.64
C PHE A 181 -6.31 -1.12 15.57
N ARG A 182 -5.46 -0.10 15.75
CA ARG A 182 -4.34 -0.12 16.70
C ARG A 182 -4.80 -0.42 18.13
N ALA A 183 -5.87 0.23 18.58
CA ALA A 183 -6.42 0.01 19.93
C ALA A 183 -6.96 -1.42 20.10
N ARG A 184 -7.53 -2.00 19.04
CA ARG A 184 -8.11 -3.36 19.04
C ARG A 184 -7.08 -4.48 18.88
N ARG A 185 -5.87 -4.16 18.40
CA ARG A 185 -4.81 -5.11 18.03
C ARG A 185 -3.50 -4.70 18.69
N SER A 186 -3.42 -4.87 20.01
CA SER A 186 -2.31 -4.36 20.83
C SER A 186 -0.97 -5.06 20.56
N ASP A 187 -0.98 -6.22 19.92
CA ASP A 187 0.20 -6.97 19.47
C ASP A 187 0.65 -6.60 18.04
N ALA A 188 -0.02 -5.64 17.39
CA ALA A 188 0.33 -5.13 16.07
C ALA A 188 0.83 -3.68 16.13
N SER A 189 1.82 -3.37 15.28
CA SER A 189 2.27 -2.00 15.01
C SER A 189 1.46 -1.42 13.86
N VAL A 190 0.93 -0.22 14.07
CA VAL A 190 0.16 0.54 13.07
C VAL A 190 0.84 1.87 12.82
N PHE A 191 1.25 2.09 11.58
CA PHE A 191 1.88 3.30 11.08
C PHE A 191 0.94 4.03 10.14
N PHE A 192 0.95 5.36 10.20
CA PHE A 192 0.17 6.21 9.29
C PHE A 192 1.11 7.22 8.65
N TYR A 193 1.20 7.20 7.32
CA TYR A 193 1.96 8.17 6.55
C TYR A 193 1.03 9.20 5.91
N ASP A 194 1.25 10.46 6.25
CA ASP A 194 0.48 11.58 5.75
C ASP A 194 1.11 12.12 4.44
N ALA A 195 0.69 11.54 3.32
CA ALA A 195 1.10 11.99 1.99
C ALA A 195 0.56 13.38 1.65
N TRP A 196 -0.52 13.83 2.31
CA TRP A 196 -1.09 15.16 2.11
C TRP A 196 -0.14 16.25 2.62
N CYS A 197 0.36 16.09 3.84
CA CYS A 197 1.32 17.00 4.45
C CYS A 197 2.63 17.06 3.65
N GLY A 198 3.15 15.91 3.19
CA GLY A 198 4.39 15.85 2.40
C GLY A 198 4.32 16.65 1.09
N VAL A 199 3.18 16.61 0.40
CA VAL A 199 2.98 17.36 -0.86
C VAL A 199 2.74 18.85 -0.60
N THR A 200 1.93 19.19 0.40
CA THR A 200 1.57 20.59 0.71
C THR A 200 2.70 21.39 1.37
N THR A 201 3.58 20.74 2.15
CA THR A 201 4.68 21.43 2.85
C THR A 201 6.00 21.46 2.09
N ARG A 202 6.18 20.64 1.03
CA ARG A 202 7.49 20.52 0.33
C ARG A 202 7.45 20.64 -1.20
N LEU A 203 6.30 20.44 -1.86
CA LEU A 203 6.20 20.50 -3.33
C LEU A 203 5.48 21.74 -3.88
N PHE A 204 4.60 22.37 -3.10
CA PHE A 204 3.80 23.54 -3.54
C PHE A 204 4.18 24.86 -2.88
N ILE A 205 5.24 24.89 -2.06
CA ILE A 205 5.87 26.15 -1.67
C ILE A 205 6.81 26.51 -2.83
N THR A 206 6.52 27.61 -3.52
CA THR A 206 7.34 28.15 -4.60
C THR A 206 8.82 28.16 -4.22
N PRO A 207 9.75 27.87 -5.17
CA PRO A 207 11.16 28.12 -4.91
C PRO A 207 11.32 29.62 -4.68
N THR A 208 11.82 29.99 -3.51
CA THR A 208 12.35 31.34 -3.24
C THR A 208 13.64 31.56 -4.00
#